data_AF-A0A073KAU2-F1
#
_entry.id   AF-A0A073KAU2-F1
#
_cell.length_a   1.000
_cell.length_b   1.000
_cell.length_c   1.000
_cell.angle_alpha   90.00
_cell.angle_beta   90.00
_cell.angle_gamma   90.00
#
_symmetry.space_group_name_H-M   'P 1'
#
loop_
_entity.id
_entity.type
_entity.pdbx_description
1 polymer ?
#
loop_
_entity_poly.entity_id
_entity_poly.type
_entity_poly.pdbx_seq_one_letter_code
_entity_poly.pdbx_strand_id
1 'polypeptide(L)' 'MRMGEKGHSATNGANQLFNVNLHEFAAKENETTSLELASEFGISLKDVRTLKKQLGRS' A
#
# COMPACT_ATOMS: atom_id res chain seq x y z
N MET A 1 -8.16 -27.71 -17.89
CA MET A 1 -8.84 -26.60 -17.19
C MET A 1 -7.78 -25.56 -16.88
N ARG A 2 -7.76 -24.43 -17.59
CA ARG A 2 -6.73 -23.38 -17.45
C ARG A 2 -7.38 -22.08 -17.00
N MET A 3 -6.59 -21.33 -16.23
CA MET A 3 -6.75 -19.92 -15.86
C MET A 3 -7.56 -19.65 -14.59
N GLY A 4 -6.92 -19.93 -13.46
CA GLY A 4 -7.07 -19.09 -12.28
C GLY A 4 -6.27 -17.81 -12.51
N GLU A 5 -6.94 -16.65 -12.50
CA GLU A 5 -6.34 -15.30 -12.51
C GLU A 5 -7.49 -14.28 -12.46
N LYS A 6 -8.31 -14.33 -11.41
CA LYS A 6 -9.29 -13.27 -11.10
C LYS A 6 -9.06 -12.81 -9.68
N GLY A 7 -8.04 -11.96 -9.49
CA GLY A 7 -7.75 -11.43 -8.15
C GLY A 7 -6.74 -10.29 -8.05
N HIS A 8 -6.09 -9.85 -9.14
CA HIS A 8 -4.91 -8.98 -9.01
C HIS A 8 -4.95 -7.64 -9.76
N SER A 9 -6.09 -7.21 -10.30
CA SER A 9 -6.15 -5.98 -11.12
C SER A 9 -6.95 -4.82 -10.51
N ALA A 10 -7.51 -4.98 -9.29
CA ALA A 10 -8.27 -3.91 -8.63
C ALA A 10 -7.38 -2.95 -7.81
N THR A 11 -6.11 -3.29 -7.56
CA THR A 11 -5.19 -2.53 -6.70
C THR A 11 -4.22 -1.61 -7.46
N ASN A 12 -4.20 -1.66 -8.79
CA ASN A 12 -3.22 -0.93 -9.60
C ASN A 12 -3.46 0.59 -9.67
N GLY A 13 -4.71 1.05 -9.57
CA GLY A 13 -5.03 2.49 -9.70
C GLY A 13 -4.50 3.34 -8.53
N ALA A 14 -4.50 2.79 -7.31
CA ALA A 14 -3.95 3.47 -6.13
C ALA A 14 -2.42 3.39 -6.06
N ASN A 15 -1.83 2.27 -6.51
CA ASN A 15 -0.37 2.10 -6.59
C ASN A 15 0.28 3.17 -7.49
N GLN A 16 -0.37 3.54 -8.59
CA GLN A 16 0.16 4.57 -9.51
C GLN A 16 0.10 5.99 -8.92
N LEU A 17 -0.84 6.25 -8.00
CA LEU A 17 -1.07 7.59 -7.45
C LEU A 17 0.02 8.02 -6.45
N PHE A 18 0.66 7.06 -5.78
CA PHE A 18 1.63 7.33 -4.73
C PHE A 18 3.07 6.95 -5.11
N ASN A 19 3.32 6.34 -6.28
CA ASN A 19 4.64 5.78 -6.65
C ASN A 19 5.25 4.88 -5.53
N VAL A 20 4.41 4.37 -4.63
CA VAL A 20 4.81 3.47 -3.55
C VAL A 20 4.29 2.09 -3.88
N ASN A 21 5.13 1.08 -3.67
CA ASN A 21 4.72 -0.31 -3.76
C ASN A 21 3.82 -0.61 -2.56
N LEU A 22 2.50 -0.68 -2.77
CA LEU A 22 1.54 -0.96 -1.70
C LEU A 22 1.81 -2.32 -1.04
N HIS A 23 2.36 -3.27 -1.78
CA HIS A 23 2.75 -4.57 -1.23
C HIS A 23 3.89 -4.44 -0.21
N GLU A 24 4.91 -3.65 -0.55
CA GLU A 24 6.07 -3.40 0.30
C GLU A 24 5.69 -2.51 1.50
N PHE A 25 4.84 -1.51 1.25
CA PHE A 25 4.23 -0.70 2.29
C PHE A 25 3.40 -1.56 3.26
N ALA A 26 2.57 -2.47 2.77
CA ALA A 26 1.73 -3.34 3.61
C ALA A 26 2.55 -4.35 4.45
N ALA A 27 3.68 -4.81 3.91
CA ALA A 27 4.61 -5.67 4.63
C ALA A 27 5.33 -4.87 5.74
N LYS A 28 5.91 -3.71 5.39
CA LYS A 28 6.59 -2.85 6.35
C LYS A 28 5.64 -2.23 7.36
N GLU A 29 4.38 -1.96 7.02
CA GLU A 29 3.39 -1.37 7.91
C GLU A 29 3.10 -2.20 9.16
N ASN A 30 3.27 -3.52 9.08
CA ASN A 30 3.13 -4.40 10.23
C ASN A 30 4.35 -4.33 11.18
N GLU A 31 5.52 -3.98 10.66
CA GLU A 31 6.80 -4.03 11.37
C GLU A 31 7.33 -2.64 11.75
N THR A 32 6.88 -1.58 11.07
CA THR A 32 7.39 -0.22 11.22
C THR A 32 6.30 0.78 11.57
N THR A 33 6.70 1.84 12.26
CA THR A 33 5.79 2.90 12.70
C THR A 33 5.42 3.80 11.53
N SER A 34 4.25 4.45 11.58
CA SER A 34 3.82 5.39 10.53
C SER A 34 4.85 6.49 10.20
N LEU A 35 5.67 6.89 11.18
CA LEU A 35 6.77 7.85 11.00
C LEU A 35 7.90 7.30 10.12
N GLU A 36 8.31 6.06 10.38
CA GLU A 36 9.35 5.37 9.61
C GLU A 36 8.90 5.16 8.16
N LEU A 37 7.64 4.72 7.97
CA LEU A 37 7.04 4.59 6.64
C LEU A 37 7.00 5.94 5.90
N ALA A 38 6.64 7.03 6.58
CA ALA A 38 6.63 8.36 5.96
C ALA A 38 8.03 8.76 5.45
N SER A 39 9.06 8.54 6.28
CA SER A 39 10.45 8.81 5.89
C SER A 39 10.96 7.90 4.77
N GLU A 40 10.73 6.58 4.86
CA GLU A 40 11.26 5.63 3.87
C GLU A 40 10.62 5.76 2.50
N PHE A 41 9.31 6.01 2.46
CA PHE A 41 8.57 6.14 1.20
C PHE A 41 8.50 7.58 0.69
N GLY A 42 9.05 8.55 1.44
CA GLY A 42 9.00 9.97 1.09
C GLY A 42 7.58 10.54 1.02
N ILE A 43 6.66 9.98 1.80
CA ILE A 43 5.24 10.35 1.83
C ILE A 43 4.88 10.98 3.17
N SER A 44 3.81 11.78 3.21
CA SER A 44 3.39 12.37 4.48
C SER A 44 2.69 11.33 5.36
N LEU A 45 2.70 11.55 6.68
CA LEU A 45 1.92 10.75 7.65
C LEU A 45 0.42 10.68 7.30
N LYS A 46 -0.10 11.72 6.65
CA LYS A 46 -1.48 11.76 6.13
C LYS A 46 -1.68 10.76 4.98
N ASP A 47 -0.70 10.64 4.10
CA ASP A 47 -0.72 9.68 3.00
C ASP A 47 -0.60 8.26 3.54
N VAL A 48 0.29 8.01 4.52
CA VAL A 48 0.37 6.72 5.23
C VAL A 48 -1.01 6.29 5.76
N ARG A 49 -1.74 7.19 6.42
CA ARG A 49 -3.11 6.91 6.90
C ARG A 49 -4.09 6.64 5.75
N THR A 50 -4.00 7.41 4.68
CA THR A 50 -4.85 7.25 3.50
C THR A 50 -4.61 5.90 2.84
N LEU A 51 -3.35 5.48 2.72
CA LEU A 51 -2.92 4.20 2.20
C LEU A 51 -3.43 3.04 3.07
N LYS A 52 -3.29 3.12 4.40
CA LYS A 52 -3.84 2.11 5.33
C LYS A 52 -5.35 1.95 5.15
N LYS A 53 -6.07 3.07 5.01
CA LYS A 53 -7.53 3.08 4.76
C LYS A 53 -7.89 2.49 3.39
N GLN A 54 -7.12 2.79 2.35
CA GLN A 54 -7.32 2.22 1.02
C GLN A 54 -7.01 0.72 0.96
N LEU A 55 -6.08 0.26 1.80
CA LEU A 55 -5.74 -1.16 1.91
C LEU A 55 -6.82 -1.99 2.61
N GLY A 56 -7.90 -1.36 3.10
CA GLY A 56 -9.00 -2.04 3.80
C GLY A 56 -8.63 -2.55 5.20
N ARG A 57 -7.47 -2.13 5.74
CA ARG A 57 -7.02 -2.45 7.10
C ARG A 57 -7.48 -1.31 8.01
N SER A 58 -8.76 -1.34 8.38
CA SER A 58 -9.33 -0.42 9.37
C SER A 58 -9.05 -0.87 10.79
#